data_AF-A0A7X6ZEF7-F1
#
_entry.id   AF-A0A7X6ZEF7-F1
#
_cell.length_a   1.000
_cell.length_b   1.000
_cell.length_c   1.000
_cell.angle_alpha   90.00
_cell.angle_beta   90.00
_cell.angle_gamma   90.00
#
_symmetry.space_group_name_H-M   'P 1'
#
loop_
_entity.id
_entity.type
_entity.pdbx_description
1 polymer ?
#
loop_
_entity_poly.entity_id
_entity_poly.type
_entity_poly.pdbx_seq_one_letter_code
_entity_poly.pdbx_strand_id
1 'polypeptide(L)'
;MTNFLPAGIINDSIEDIFEKVLELKKIAEENDREKLLKGLNELENIALDLWAFIDQFPCQPIIYTGQGKTEELINRLEWALTLTDENDLIAIEQRLKSGGNGK
;
A
#
# COMPACT_ATOMS: atom_id res chain seq x y z
N MET A 1 -9.64 13.95 -2.29
CA MET A 1 -9.53 12.52 -1.95
C MET A 1 -8.67 11.88 -3.02
N THR A 2 -7.65 11.09 -2.66
CA THR A 2 -6.75 10.39 -3.59
C THR A 2 -7.39 9.08 -4.05
N ASN A 3 -7.24 8.73 -5.32
CA ASN A 3 -7.59 7.45 -5.94
C ASN A 3 -6.58 6.34 -5.57
N PHE A 4 -5.39 6.70 -5.10
CA PHE A 4 -4.36 5.76 -4.66
C PHE A 4 -4.23 5.75 -3.14
N LEU A 5 -4.16 4.55 -2.57
CA LEU A 5 -3.95 4.34 -1.14
C LEU A 5 -2.47 4.10 -0.86
N PRO A 6 -1.87 4.77 0.15
CA PRO A 6 -0.57 4.36 0.65
C PRO A 6 -0.68 2.97 1.28
N ALA A 7 0.36 2.16 1.16
CA ALA A 7 0.40 0.80 1.71
C ALA A 7 0.48 0.76 3.26
N GLY A 8 0.23 1.88 3.95
CA GLY A 8 0.37 2.01 5.41
C GLY A 8 -0.41 0.93 6.16
N ILE A 9 -1.71 0.79 5.88
CA ILE A 9 -2.56 -0.21 6.54
C ILE A 9 -2.01 -1.64 6.40
N ILE A 10 -1.51 -1.98 5.21
CA ILE A 10 -0.94 -3.32 4.95
C ILE A 10 0.37 -3.49 5.71
N ASN A 11 1.24 -2.48 5.69
CA ASN A 11 2.52 -2.52 6.38
C ASN A 11 2.34 -2.64 7.89
N ASP A 12 1.44 -1.83 8.47
CA ASP A 12 1.13 -1.84 9.89
C ASP A 12 0.59 -3.22 10.31
N SER A 13 -0.33 -3.80 9.52
CA SER A 13 -0.86 -5.15 9.79
C SER A 13 0.21 -6.25 9.67
N ILE A 14 1.16 -6.12 8.74
CA ILE A 14 2.29 -7.06 8.63
C ILE A 14 3.23 -6.94 9.83
N GLU A 15 3.46 -5.71 10.31
CA GLU A 15 4.24 -5.45 11.52
C GLU A 15 3.57 -6.09 12.74
N ASP A 16 2.27 -5.89 12.93
CA ASP A 16 1.47 -6.51 14.00
C ASP A 16 1.56 -8.05 13.96
N ILE A 17 1.43 -8.65 12.78
CA ILE A 17 1.62 -10.10 12.56
C ILE A 17 3.01 -10.54 13.01
N PHE A 18 4.04 -9.81 12.60
CA PHE A 18 5.42 -10.15 12.93
C PHE A 18 5.69 -10.03 14.43
N GLU A 19 5.25 -8.95 15.06
CA GLU A 19 5.36 -8.76 16.50
C GLU A 19 4.65 -9.88 17.27
N LYS A 20 3.43 -10.26 16.83
CA LYS A 20 2.68 -11.34 17.46
C LYS A 20 3.39 -12.69 17.33
N VAL A 21 4.00 -12.97 16.18
CA VAL A 21 4.83 -14.18 16.00
C VAL A 21 6.03 -14.18 16.96
N LEU A 22 6.68 -13.04 17.19
CA LEU A 22 7.78 -12.93 18.14
C LEU A 22 7.32 -13.14 19.59
N GLU A 23 6.15 -12.60 19.96
CA GLU A 23 5.53 -12.84 21.26
C GLU A 23 5.25 -14.35 21.46
N LEU A 24 4.64 -14.99 20.46
CA LEU A 24 4.30 -16.41 20.52
C LEU A 24 5.53 -17.31 20.66
N LYS A 25 6.66 -16.97 20.03
CA LYS A 25 7.92 -17.70 20.21
C LYS A 25 8.38 -17.69 21.67
N LYS A 26 8.29 -16.54 22.35
CA LYS A 26 8.64 -16.42 23.78
C LYS A 26 7.70 -17.26 24.64
N ILE A 27 6.40 -17.19 24.39
CA ILE A 27 5.39 -17.98 25.13
C ILE A 27 5.63 -19.49 24.93
N ALA A 28 6.04 -19.91 23.74
CA ALA A 28 6.37 -21.31 23.47
C ALA A 28 7.60 -21.78 24.26
N GLU A 29 8.61 -20.92 24.44
CA GLU A 29 9.78 -21.20 25.29
C GLU A 29 9.40 -21.33 26.78
N GLU A 30 8.41 -20.56 27.23
CA GLU A 30 7.85 -20.65 28.59
C GLU A 30 6.96 -21.90 28.78
N ASN A 31 6.68 -22.64 27.70
CA ASN A 31 5.84 -23.84 27.67
C ASN A 31 4.40 -23.61 28.19
N ASP A 32 3.91 -22.37 28.07
CA ASP A 32 2.54 -21.98 28.45
C ASP A 32 1.58 -22.24 27.27
N ARG A 33 1.06 -23.46 27.23
CA ARG A 33 0.21 -23.93 26.12
C ARG A 33 -1.09 -23.15 25.97
N GLU A 34 -1.70 -22.72 27.08
CA GLU A 34 -2.98 -22.01 27.03
C GLU A 34 -2.80 -20.63 26.38
N LYS A 35 -1.79 -19.88 26.83
CA LYS A 35 -1.46 -18.59 26.22
C LYS A 35 -1.02 -18.74 24.77
N LEU A 36 -0.26 -19.79 24.44
CA LEU A 36 0.17 -20.05 23.07
C LEU A 36 -1.03 -20.26 22.14
N LEU A 37 -2.01 -21.10 22.53
CA LEU A 37 -3.21 -21.32 21.74
C LEU A 37 -4.04 -20.05 21.57
N LYS A 38 -4.20 -19.27 22.65
CA LYS A 38 -4.90 -17.99 22.58
C LYS A 38 -4.21 -17.02 21.61
N GLY A 39 -2.89 -16.87 21.72
CA GLY A 39 -2.13 -15.97 20.86
C GLY A 39 -2.10 -16.42 19.40
N LEU A 40 -2.14 -17.74 19.13
CA LEU A 40 -2.27 -18.27 17.77
C LEU A 40 -3.62 -17.89 17.13
N ASN A 41 -4.72 -17.96 17.89
CA ASN A 41 -6.03 -17.49 17.41
C ASN A 41 -6.01 -15.98 17.14
N GLU A 42 -5.35 -15.19 18.00
CA GLU A 42 -5.19 -13.75 17.77
C GLU A 42 -4.39 -13.46 16.50
N LEU A 43 -3.29 -14.18 16.26
CA LEU A 43 -2.50 -14.09 15.03
C LEU A 43 -3.33 -14.47 13.79
N GLU A 44 -4.11 -15.54 13.87
CA GLU A 44 -5.00 -15.97 12.79
C GLU A 44 -6.02 -14.88 12.45
N ASN A 45 -6.62 -14.23 13.45
CA ASN A 45 -7.57 -13.13 13.24
C ASN A 45 -6.91 -11.93 12.54
N ILE A 46 -5.72 -11.50 12.98
CA ILE A 46 -5.00 -10.38 12.34
C ILE A 46 -4.69 -10.71 10.87
N ALA A 47 -4.22 -11.94 10.61
CA ALA A 47 -3.93 -12.38 9.24
C ALA A 47 -5.19 -12.47 8.37
N LEU A 48 -6.31 -12.92 8.94
CA LEU A 48 -7.60 -13.01 8.25
C LEU A 48 -8.14 -11.62 7.92
N ASP A 49 -8.06 -10.68 8.85
CA ASP A 49 -8.50 -9.29 8.65
C ASP A 49 -7.70 -8.62 7.52
N LEU A 50 -6.37 -8.79 7.51
CA LEU A 50 -5.51 -8.30 6.43
C LEU A 50 -5.88 -8.94 5.09
N TRP A 51 -6.08 -10.26 5.06
CA TRP A 51 -6.47 -10.96 3.84
C TRP A 51 -7.81 -10.48 3.30
N ALA A 52 -8.83 -10.36 4.16
CA ALA A 52 -10.15 -9.88 3.80
C ALA A 52 -10.12 -8.42 3.31
N PHE A 53 -9.24 -7.59 3.87
CA PHE A 53 -9.03 -6.22 3.40
C PHE A 53 -8.45 -6.18 1.99
N ILE A 54 -7.42 -7.00 1.70
CA ILE A 54 -6.81 -7.07 0.37
C ILE A 54 -7.77 -7.64 -0.67
N ASP A 55 -8.61 -8.61 -0.30
CA ASP A 55 -9.59 -9.23 -1.19
C ASP A 55 -10.68 -8.24 -1.67
N GLN A 56 -10.92 -7.17 -0.92
CA GLN A 56 -11.85 -6.10 -1.33
C GLN A 56 -11.31 -5.19 -2.42
N PHE A 57 -10.03 -5.30 -2.80
CA PHE A 57 -9.45 -4.42 -3.79
C PHE A 57 -9.96 -4.72 -5.20
N PRO A 58 -10.33 -3.69 -5.98
CA PRO A 58 -10.82 -3.88 -7.35
C PRO A 58 -9.72 -4.42 -8.30
N CYS A 59 -8.46 -4.33 -7.90
CA CYS A 59 -7.30 -4.83 -8.63
C CYS A 59 -6.16 -5.20 -7.68
N GLN A 60 -5.18 -5.92 -8.19
CA GLN A 60 -3.97 -6.26 -7.43
C GLN A 60 -3.18 -4.98 -7.07
N PRO A 61 -2.61 -4.88 -5.85
CA PRO A 61 -1.77 -3.75 -5.45
C PRO A 61 -0.57 -3.56 -6.38
N ILE A 62 -0.24 -2.29 -6.66
CA ILE A 62 0.96 -1.95 -7.42
C ILE A 62 2.13 -1.81 -6.46
N ILE A 63 3.18 -2.59 -6.67
CA ILE A 63 4.46 -2.44 -5.96
C ILE A 63 5.41 -1.64 -6.85
N TYR A 64 5.75 -0.43 -6.42
CA TYR A 64 6.74 0.41 -7.11
C TYR A 64 8.11 0.28 -6.43
N THR A 65 9.11 -0.20 -7.17
CA THR A 65 10.47 -0.45 -6.68
C THR A 65 11.51 0.56 -7.19
N GLY A 66 11.07 1.67 -7.78
CA GLY A 66 11.95 2.73 -8.27
C GLY A 66 12.31 3.76 -7.21
N GLN A 67 12.92 4.87 -7.64
CA GLN A 67 13.20 6.02 -6.77
C GLN A 67 11.96 6.91 -6.63
N GLY A 68 11.82 7.58 -5.47
CA GLY A 68 10.73 8.49 -5.16
C GLY A 68 10.01 8.12 -3.87
N LYS A 69 9.29 9.08 -3.27
CA LYS A 69 8.44 8.82 -2.10
C LYS A 69 7.03 8.42 -2.54
N THR A 70 6.31 7.66 -1.71
CA THR A 70 4.92 7.24 -1.95
C THR A 70 4.04 8.41 -2.37
N GLU A 71 4.09 9.53 -1.64
CA GLU A 71 3.31 10.73 -1.94
C GLU A 71 3.62 11.34 -3.31
N GLU A 72 4.89 11.34 -3.71
CA GLU A 72 5.28 11.87 -5.02
C GLU A 72 4.72 11.00 -6.15
N LEU A 73 4.76 9.68 -5.98
CA LEU A 73 4.19 8.72 -6.93
C LEU A 73 2.68 8.83 -7.05
N ILE A 74 1.99 8.89 -5.92
CA ILE A 74 0.54 9.08 -5.90
C ILE A 74 0.19 10.35 -6.69
N ASN A 75 0.85 11.47 -6.41
CA ASN A 75 0.61 12.73 -7.13
C ASN A 75 0.88 12.62 -8.65
N ARG A 76 1.94 11.92 -9.06
CA ARG A 76 2.25 11.69 -10.49
C ARG A 76 1.20 10.82 -11.18
N LEU A 77 0.73 9.77 -10.51
CA LEU A 77 -0.29 8.87 -11.03
C LEU A 77 -1.65 9.57 -11.13
N GLU A 78 -2.01 10.36 -10.12
CA GLU A 78 -3.20 11.22 -10.17
C GLU A 78 -3.15 12.18 -11.36
N TRP A 79 -2.02 12.86 -11.53
CA TRP A 79 -1.81 13.72 -12.69
C TRP A 79 -1.98 12.95 -14.00
N ALA A 80 -1.39 11.76 -14.11
CA ALA A 80 -1.52 10.92 -15.30
C ALA A 80 -2.98 10.50 -15.59
N LEU A 81 -3.78 10.23 -14.55
CA LEU A 81 -5.21 9.91 -14.70
C LEU A 81 -6.02 11.11 -15.24
N THR A 82 -5.59 12.35 -14.99
CA THR A 82 -6.23 13.52 -15.61
C THR A 82 -5.97 13.66 -17.11
N LEU A 83 -5.08 12.85 -17.69
CA LEU A 83 -4.70 12.93 -19.11
C LEU A 83 -5.50 12.00 -20.01
N THR A 84 -6.47 11.26 -19.47
CA THR A 84 -7.18 10.21 -20.21
C THR A 84 -8.23 10.74 -21.18
N ASP A 85 -8.43 12.06 -21.26
CA ASP A 85 -9.27 12.67 -22.29
C ASP A 85 -8.41 13.14 -23.48
N GLU A 86 -8.83 12.83 -24.70
CA GLU A 86 -8.08 13.08 -25.95
C GLU A 86 -7.75 14.58 -26.13
N ASN A 87 -8.61 15.45 -25.59
CA ASN A 87 -8.46 16.90 -25.58
C ASN A 87 -7.33 17.38 -24.65
N ASP A 88 -7.03 16.66 -23.57
CA ASP A 88 -6.03 17.06 -22.56
C ASP A 88 -4.61 16.76 -23.03
N LEU A 89 -4.41 15.67 -23.78
CA LEU A 89 -3.14 15.35 -24.44
C LEU A 89 -2.73 16.43 -25.45
N ILE A 90 -3.70 16.92 -26.25
CA ILE A 90 -3.47 17.99 -27.23
C ILE A 90 -3.10 19.31 -26.54
N ALA A 91 -3.77 19.65 -25.43
CA ALA A 91 -3.48 20.88 -24.67
C ALA A 91 -2.08 20.86 -24.03
N ILE A 92 -1.59 19.69 -23.60
CA ILE A 92 -0.26 19.54 -23.01
C ILE A 92 0.83 19.60 -24.07
N GLU A 93 0.64 18.96 -25.22
CA GLU A 93 1.57 19.12 -26.34
C GLU A 93 1.75 20.59 -26.73
N GLN A 94 0.66 21.36 -26.72
CA GLN A 94 0.71 22.79 -27.04
C GLN A 94 1.48 23.58 -25.98
N ARG A 95 1.29 23.28 -24.69
CA ARG A 95 2.03 23.92 -23.57
C ARG A 95 3.52 23.58 -23.57
N LEU A 96 3.89 22.34 -23.87
CA LEU A 96 5.28 21.92 -24.00
C LEU A 96 5.96 22.57 -25.22
N LYS A 97 5.25 22.72 -26.34
CA LYS A 97 5.75 23.42 -27.54
C LYS A 97 5.89 24.93 -27.33
N SER A 98 5.06 25.55 -26.49
CA SER A 98 5.11 26.99 -26.20
C SER A 98 6.09 27.37 -25.07
N GLY A 99 6.42 26.44 -24.16
CA GLY A 99 7.46 26.62 -23.14
C GLY A 99 8.90 26.44 -23.64
N GLY A 100 9.10 25.86 -24.83
CA GLY A 100 10.42 25.63 -25.44
C GLY A 100 11.01 26.82 -26.22
N ASN A 101 10.32 27.97 -26.25
CA ASN A 101 10.72 29.14 -27.05
C ASN A 101 11.16 30.34 -26.20
N GLY A 102 11.82 30.07 -25.07
CA GLY A 102 12.51 31.08 -24.26
C GLY A 102 14.01 30.77 -24.22
N LYS A 103 14.76 31.37 -25.15
CA LYS A 103 16.19 31.68 -24.94
C LYS A 103 16.32 32.83 -23.95
#